data_AF-A0A5C7PVW0-F1
#
_entry.id   AF-A0A5C7PVW0-F1
#
_cell.length_a   1.000
_cell.length_b   1.000
_cell.length_c   1.000
_cell.angle_alpha   90.00
_cell.angle_beta   90.00
_cell.angle_gamma   90.00
#
_symmetry.space_group_name_H-M   'P 1'
#
loop_
_entity.id
_entity.type
_entity.pdbx_description
1 polymer ?
#
loop_
_entity_poly.entity_id
_entity_poly.type
_entity_poly.pdbx_seq_one_letter_code
_entity_poly.pdbx_strand_id
1 'polypeptide(L)'
;MTISLDDMAALARALLDADQEVDNVEQELKDAKERARVLREETIPSAMQELGLEELKLSTGQKLSIKQEVYASIPAANKGQAYDWLNDHGFGGLIKVEVTTQFAKGEQDEAIRVAEQLRAMGLQPSLDQSVHAQTLKAFLKEQLSMGTNIPLDLFGARPVWTAKLSNK
;
A
#
# COMPACT_ATOMS: atom_id res chain seq x y z
N MET A 1 -19.16 -22.35 33.37
CA MET A 1 -19.92 -21.15 32.98
C MET A 1 -20.45 -21.39 31.59
N THR A 2 -21.77 -21.51 31.44
CA THR A 2 -22.43 -21.67 30.14
C THR A 2 -22.89 -20.30 29.68
N ILE A 3 -22.43 -19.84 28.52
CA ILE A 3 -22.90 -18.59 27.91
C ILE A 3 -24.36 -18.73 27.49
N SER A 4 -25.19 -17.70 27.71
CA SER A 4 -26.60 -17.70 27.31
C SER A 4 -26.78 -17.16 25.88
N LEU A 5 -27.97 -17.36 25.30
CA LEU A 5 -28.31 -16.76 24.00
C LEU A 5 -28.35 -15.24 24.05
N ASP A 6 -28.78 -14.67 25.18
CA ASP A 6 -28.79 -13.21 25.37
C ASP A 6 -27.37 -12.65 25.42
N ASP A 7 -26.44 -13.35 26.07
CA ASP A 7 -25.01 -13.00 26.07
C ASP A 7 -24.43 -13.04 24.65
N MET A 8 -24.81 -14.04 23.84
CA MET A 8 -24.38 -14.14 22.44
C MET A 8 -24.96 -13.00 21.58
N ALA A 9 -26.21 -12.63 21.79
CA ALA A 9 -26.83 -11.50 21.11
C ALA A 9 -26.15 -10.18 21.49
N ALA A 10 -25.76 -10.00 22.76
CA ALA A 10 -25.01 -8.85 23.22
C ALA A 10 -23.61 -8.78 22.57
N LEU A 11 -22.90 -9.91 22.46
CA LEU A 11 -21.61 -9.97 21.76
C LEU A 11 -21.73 -9.66 20.27
N ALA A 12 -22.76 -10.17 19.61
CA ALA A 12 -23.01 -9.86 18.20
C ALA A 12 -23.30 -8.37 18.00
N ARG A 13 -24.08 -7.75 18.89
CA ARG A 13 -24.32 -6.30 18.85
C ARG A 13 -23.05 -5.50 19.10
N ALA A 14 -22.23 -5.89 20.07
CA ALA A 14 -20.95 -5.24 20.33
C ALA A 14 -19.99 -5.33 19.12
N LEU A 15 -19.99 -6.44 18.39
CA LEU A 15 -19.22 -6.57 17.15
C LEU A 15 -19.73 -5.61 16.07
N LEU A 16 -21.04 -5.50 15.90
CA LEU A 16 -21.64 -4.55 14.95
C LEU A 16 -21.28 -3.09 15.29
N ASP A 17 -21.39 -2.73 16.57
CA ASP A 17 -21.06 -1.38 17.04
C ASP A 17 -19.57 -1.08 16.82
N ALA A 18 -18.68 -2.05 17.06
CA ALA A 18 -17.24 -1.91 16.82
C ALA A 18 -16.90 -1.79 15.32
N ASP A 19 -17.52 -2.59 14.45
CA ASP A 19 -17.34 -2.48 13.00
C ASP A 19 -17.80 -1.10 12.49
N GLN A 20 -18.92 -0.59 13.01
CA GLN A 20 -19.42 0.75 12.67
C GLN A 20 -18.50 1.86 13.18
N GLU A 21 -17.89 1.70 14.36
CA GLU A 21 -16.89 2.62 14.90
C GLU A 21 -15.65 2.70 14.00
N VAL A 22 -15.16 1.54 13.52
CA VAL A 22 -14.04 1.49 12.56
C VAL A 22 -14.37 2.29 11.30
N ASP A 23 -15.54 2.06 10.70
CA ASP A 23 -15.96 2.78 9.49
C ASP A 23 -16.03 4.30 9.72
N ASN A 24 -16.56 4.73 10.88
CA ASN A 24 -16.64 6.14 11.23
C ASN A 24 -15.24 6.77 11.39
N VAL A 25 -14.33 6.09 12.10
CA VAL A 25 -12.96 6.57 12.31
C VAL A 25 -12.17 6.61 11.00
N GLU A 26 -12.38 5.66 10.09
CA GLU A 26 -11.78 5.69 8.75
C GLU A 26 -12.23 6.93 7.96
N GLN A 27 -13.51 7.27 8.06
CA GLN A 27 -14.05 8.47 7.43
C GLN A 27 -13.52 9.76 8.08
N GLU A 28 -13.47 9.83 9.42
CA GLU A 28 -12.87 10.97 10.14
C GLU A 28 -11.38 11.15 9.80
N LEU A 29 -10.64 10.04 9.67
CA LEU A 29 -9.23 10.05 9.27
C LEU A 29 -9.07 10.62 7.86
N LYS A 30 -9.95 10.24 6.92
CA LYS A 30 -9.97 10.76 5.57
C LYS A 30 -10.22 12.28 5.57
N ASP A 31 -11.20 12.75 6.34
CA ASP A 31 -11.55 14.17 6.43
C ASP A 31 -10.46 14.99 7.13
N ALA A 32 -9.81 14.43 8.15
CA ALA A 32 -8.66 15.06 8.80
C ALA A 32 -7.45 15.19 7.86
N LYS A 33 -7.17 14.15 7.05
CA LYS A 33 -6.11 14.19 6.04
C LYS A 33 -6.36 15.28 5.00
N GLU A 34 -7.59 15.40 4.51
CA GLU A 34 -7.93 16.43 3.52
C GLU A 34 -7.85 17.84 4.11
N ARG A 35 -8.37 18.06 5.33
CA ARG A 35 -8.22 19.35 6.01
C ARG A 35 -6.75 19.72 6.20
N ALA A 36 -5.90 18.78 6.60
CA ALA A 36 -4.47 19.02 6.75
C ALA A 36 -3.79 19.35 5.40
N ARG A 37 -4.20 18.68 4.32
CA ARG A 37 -3.72 18.96 2.95
C ARG A 37 -4.06 20.39 2.54
N VAL A 38 -5.34 20.78 2.63
CA VAL A 38 -5.82 22.13 2.28
C VAL A 38 -5.08 23.21 3.08
N LEU A 39 -4.92 23.02 4.39
CA LEU A 39 -4.16 23.97 5.22
C LEU A 39 -2.71 24.11 4.75
N ARG A 40 -2.04 22.98 4.49
CA ARG A 40 -0.61 22.94 4.15
C ARG A 40 -0.31 23.48 2.75
N GLU A 41 -1.16 23.14 1.79
CA GLU A 41 -0.89 23.37 0.36
C GLU A 41 -1.57 24.63 -0.18
N GLU A 42 -2.66 25.09 0.45
CA GLU A 42 -3.50 26.16 -0.09
C GLU A 42 -3.61 27.31 0.91
N THR A 43 -4.21 27.08 2.08
CA THR A 43 -4.57 28.16 3.02
C THR A 43 -3.36 28.87 3.61
N ILE A 44 -2.40 28.11 4.18
CA ILE A 44 -1.21 28.69 4.82
C ILE A 44 -0.31 29.38 3.78
N PRO A 45 0.05 28.74 2.63
CA PRO A 45 0.84 29.42 1.61
C PRO A 45 0.19 30.72 1.11
N SER A 46 -1.12 30.72 0.85
CA SER A 46 -1.83 31.92 0.41
C SER A 46 -1.77 33.04 1.46
N ALA A 47 -2.05 32.73 2.73
CA ALA A 47 -2.00 33.72 3.81
C ALA A 47 -0.58 34.26 4.05
N MET A 48 0.45 33.41 3.97
CA MET A 48 1.85 33.82 4.11
C MET A 48 2.29 34.72 2.95
N GLN A 49 1.86 34.42 1.71
CA GLN A 49 2.10 35.26 0.54
C GLN A 49 1.41 36.63 0.65
N GLU A 50 0.17 36.70 1.11
CA GLU A 50 -0.55 37.97 1.36
C GLU A 50 0.18 38.85 2.38
N LEU A 51 0.81 38.24 3.38
CA LEU A 51 1.61 38.93 4.39
C LEU A 51 3.04 39.26 3.93
N GLY A 52 3.46 38.78 2.75
CA GLY A 52 4.83 38.92 2.27
C GLY A 52 5.86 38.17 3.13
N LEU A 53 5.44 37.11 3.81
CA LEU A 53 6.27 36.31 4.71
C LEU A 53 6.63 34.98 4.07
N GLU A 54 7.91 34.64 4.04
CA GLU A 54 8.36 33.28 3.69
C GLU A 54 8.54 32.41 4.95
N GLU A 55 8.66 33.06 6.11
CA GLU A 55 8.91 32.43 7.40
C GLU A 55 8.19 33.20 8.54
N LEU A 56 7.64 32.44 9.49
CA LEU A 56 7.02 32.95 10.71
C LEU A 56 7.43 32.10 11.91
N LYS A 57 7.89 32.74 12.99
CA LYS A 57 8.08 32.07 14.29
C LYS A 57 6.82 32.22 15.13
N LEU A 58 6.25 31.09 15.55
CA LEU A 58 5.08 31.03 16.41
C LEU A 58 5.46 31.29 17.87
N SER A 59 4.50 31.79 18.65
CA SER A 59 4.66 32.00 20.09
C SER A 59 4.95 30.71 20.86
N THR A 60 4.59 29.56 20.28
CA THR A 60 4.89 28.22 20.78
C THR A 60 6.34 27.79 20.54
N GLY A 61 7.18 28.64 19.92
CA GLY A 61 8.57 28.37 19.60
C GLY A 61 8.80 27.63 18.27
N GLN A 62 7.74 27.21 17.60
CA GLN A 62 7.81 26.53 16.31
C GLN A 62 8.04 27.53 15.16
N LYS A 63 8.66 27.07 14.08
CA LYS A 63 8.90 27.86 12.87
C LYS A 63 8.03 27.32 11.73
N LEU A 64 7.25 28.21 11.13
CA LEU A 64 6.46 27.97 9.93
C LEU A 64 7.21 28.57 8.75
N SER A 65 7.38 27.81 7.67
CA SER A 65 8.03 28.28 6.45
C SER A 65 7.32 27.73 5.23
N ILE A 66 7.21 28.54 4.17
CA ILE A 66 6.65 28.11 2.89
C ILE A 66 7.76 27.96 1.86
N LYS A 67 7.64 26.94 1.01
CA LYS A 67 8.52 26.70 -0.13
C LYS A 67 7.66 26.32 -1.32
N GLN A 68 8.08 26.76 -2.50
CA GLN A 68 7.42 26.34 -3.73
C GLN A 68 7.83 24.90 -4.05
N GLU A 69 6.83 24.03 -4.17
CA GLU A 69 6.97 22.63 -4.55
C GLU A 69 6.22 22.39 -5.86
N VAL A 70 6.64 21.38 -6.63
CA VAL A 70 5.96 20.98 -7.87
C VAL A 70 5.49 19.54 -7.75
N TYR A 71 4.18 19.35 -7.77
CA TYR A 71 3.59 18.02 -7.94
C TYR A 71 3.65 17.64 -9.42
N ALA A 72 4.42 16.60 -9.74
CA ALA A 72 4.55 16.09 -11.11
C ALA A 72 4.11 14.63 -11.20
N SER A 73 3.18 14.35 -12.11
CA SER A 73 2.81 13.00 -12.52
C SER A 73 2.38 13.06 -13.98
N ILE A 74 2.79 12.07 -14.77
CA ILE A 74 2.40 11.96 -16.18
C ILE A 74 1.11 11.12 -16.24
N PRO A 75 -0.05 11.69 -16.66
CA PRO A 75 -1.28 10.93 -16.82
C PRO A 75 -1.09 9.75 -17.78
N ALA A 76 -1.75 8.63 -17.51
CA ALA A 76 -1.61 7.42 -18.31
C ALA A 76 -1.87 7.65 -19.82
N ALA A 77 -2.88 8.46 -20.15
CA ALA A 77 -3.22 8.82 -21.53
C ALA A 77 -2.13 9.63 -22.25
N ASN A 78 -1.28 10.34 -21.51
CA ASN A 78 -0.28 11.25 -22.05
C ASN A 78 1.14 10.68 -22.00
N LYS A 79 1.34 9.45 -21.51
CA LYS A 79 2.68 8.86 -21.33
C LYS A 79 3.51 8.87 -22.60
N GLY A 80 2.95 8.44 -23.74
CA GLY A 80 3.66 8.43 -25.02
C GLY A 80 4.14 9.83 -25.41
N GLN A 81 3.21 10.79 -25.51
CA GLN A 81 3.53 12.18 -25.87
C GLN A 81 4.54 12.84 -24.92
N ALA A 82 4.43 12.58 -23.61
CA ALA A 82 5.37 13.11 -22.64
C ALA A 82 6.77 12.49 -22.77
N TYR A 83 6.87 11.20 -23.03
CA TYR A 83 8.15 10.52 -23.27
C TYR A 83 8.80 11.00 -24.57
N ASP A 84 8.03 11.16 -25.64
CA ASP A 84 8.51 11.70 -26.90
C ASP A 84 9.06 13.12 -26.71
N TRP A 85 8.29 13.99 -26.05
CA TRP A 85 8.74 15.35 -25.73
C TRP A 85 10.04 15.35 -24.91
N LEU A 86 10.14 14.51 -23.88
CA LEU A 86 11.36 14.39 -23.07
C LEU A 86 12.56 13.94 -23.92
N ASN A 87 12.39 12.97 -24.82
CA ASN A 87 13.46 12.52 -25.71
C ASN A 87 13.89 13.60 -26.69
N ASP A 88 12.94 14.24 -27.37
CA ASP A 88 13.18 15.27 -28.38
C ASP A 88 13.93 16.49 -27.82
N HIS A 89 13.75 16.76 -26.52
CA HIS A 89 14.38 17.88 -25.82
C HIS A 89 15.63 17.47 -25.02
N GLY A 90 16.15 16.25 -25.19
CA GLY A 90 17.38 15.79 -24.55
C GLY A 90 17.23 15.40 -23.07
N PHE A 91 16.01 15.27 -22.57
CA PHE A 91 15.68 14.83 -21.22
C PHE A 91 15.31 13.34 -21.13
N GLY A 92 15.56 12.57 -22.19
CA GLY A 92 15.28 11.13 -22.23
C GLY A 92 15.93 10.32 -21.10
N GLY A 93 17.05 10.80 -20.55
CA GLY A 93 17.70 10.20 -19.38
C GLY A 93 16.86 10.21 -18.10
N LEU A 94 15.79 10.99 -18.03
CA LEU A 94 14.81 10.94 -16.93
C LEU A 94 13.88 9.72 -17.02
N ILE A 95 13.74 9.13 -18.21
CA ILE A 95 12.86 8.00 -18.44
C ILE A 95 13.58 6.73 -17.96
N LYS A 96 13.20 6.25 -16.78
CA LYS A 96 13.63 4.93 -16.32
C LYS A 96 12.94 3.86 -17.17
N VAL A 97 13.74 3.04 -17.85
CA VAL A 97 13.26 1.89 -18.61
C VAL A 97 13.64 0.61 -17.86
N GLU A 98 12.68 -0.29 -17.71
CA GLU A 98 12.89 -1.62 -17.14
C GLU A 98 12.30 -2.69 -18.07
N VAL A 99 12.97 -3.83 -18.18
CA VAL A 99 12.47 -5.01 -18.89
C VAL A 99 12.07 -6.03 -17.83
N THR A 100 10.77 -6.30 -17.75
CA THR A 100 10.20 -7.24 -16.78
C THR A 100 9.51 -8.36 -17.53
N THR A 101 9.76 -9.60 -17.11
CA THR A 101 9.08 -10.80 -17.60
C THR A 101 8.52 -11.60 -16.43
N GLN A 102 7.40 -12.27 -16.65
CA GLN A 102 6.76 -13.11 -15.63
C GLN A 102 6.87 -14.57 -16.08
N PHE A 103 7.34 -15.41 -15.17
CA PHE A 103 7.39 -16.86 -15.37
C PHE A 103 6.22 -17.51 -14.62
N ALA A 104 5.60 -18.50 -15.25
CA ALA A 104 4.47 -19.21 -14.67
C ALA A 104 4.91 -20.13 -13.51
N LYS A 105 3.92 -20.64 -12.77
CA LYS A 105 4.16 -21.62 -11.71
C LYS A 105 4.85 -22.86 -12.29
N GLY A 106 6.00 -23.23 -11.72
CA GLY A 106 6.79 -24.38 -12.17
C GLY A 106 7.91 -24.03 -13.16
N GLU A 107 8.00 -22.77 -13.61
CA GLU A 107 9.04 -22.29 -14.52
C GLU A 107 10.21 -21.62 -13.76
N GLN A 108 10.42 -21.97 -12.49
CA GLN A 108 11.46 -21.36 -11.65
C GLN A 108 12.87 -21.59 -12.22
N ASP A 109 13.16 -22.78 -12.73
CA ASP A 109 14.45 -23.10 -13.33
C ASP A 109 14.72 -22.28 -14.60
N GLU A 110 13.66 -22.03 -15.37
CA GLU A 110 13.72 -21.17 -16.56
C GLU A 110 14.01 -19.71 -16.16
N ALA A 111 13.33 -19.21 -15.12
CA ALA A 111 13.55 -17.87 -14.59
C ALA A 111 15.00 -17.68 -14.11
N ILE A 112 15.55 -18.67 -13.40
CA ILE A 112 16.95 -18.68 -12.94
C ILE A 112 17.90 -18.68 -14.14
N ARG A 113 17.65 -19.53 -15.14
CA ARG A 113 18.48 -19.62 -16.35
C ARG A 113 18.52 -18.30 -17.11
N VAL A 114 17.37 -17.65 -17.31
CA VAL A 114 17.30 -16.33 -17.96
C VAL A 114 18.04 -15.27 -17.14
N ALA A 115 17.89 -15.27 -15.81
CA ALA A 115 18.62 -14.35 -14.96
C ALA A 115 20.15 -14.54 -15.05
N GLU A 116 20.63 -15.78 -15.13
CA GLU A 116 22.06 -16.07 -15.33
C GLU A 116 22.56 -15.61 -16.69
N GLN A 117 21.78 -15.79 -17.76
CA GLN A 117 22.12 -15.28 -19.09
C GLN A 117 22.24 -13.76 -19.10
N LEU A 118 21.30 -13.05 -18.47
CA LEU A 118 21.36 -11.59 -18.34
C LEU A 118 22.58 -11.15 -17.50
N ARG A 119 22.93 -11.88 -16.44
CA ARG A 119 24.16 -11.63 -15.66
C ARG A 119 25.42 -11.84 -16.50
N ALA A 120 25.46 -12.87 -17.34
CA ALA A 120 26.58 -13.11 -18.25
C ALA A 120 26.75 -11.98 -19.29
N MET A 121 25.67 -11.26 -19.61
CA MET A 121 25.69 -10.05 -20.44
C MET A 121 26.11 -8.78 -19.66
N GLY A 122 26.46 -8.89 -18.38
CA GLY A 122 26.83 -7.76 -17.52
C GLY A 122 25.65 -7.00 -16.92
N LEU A 123 24.42 -7.50 -17.07
CA LEU A 123 23.22 -6.92 -16.47
C LEU A 123 23.01 -7.43 -15.04
N GLN A 124 22.20 -6.73 -14.26
CA GLN A 124 21.86 -7.10 -12.89
C GLN A 124 20.34 -7.33 -12.78
N PRO A 125 19.82 -8.46 -13.29
CA PRO A 125 18.39 -8.76 -13.20
C PRO A 125 17.98 -8.98 -11.74
N SER A 126 16.79 -8.48 -11.38
CA SER A 126 16.11 -8.88 -10.16
C SER A 126 15.45 -10.25 -10.36
N LEU A 127 15.58 -11.14 -9.37
CA LEU A 127 14.87 -12.42 -9.33
C LEU A 127 14.03 -12.46 -8.06
N ASP A 128 12.84 -11.89 -8.15
CA ASP A 128 11.89 -11.84 -7.05
C ASP A 128 11.03 -13.11 -7.04
N GLN A 129 11.14 -13.89 -5.97
CA GLN A 129 10.30 -15.07 -5.73
C GLN A 129 9.33 -14.76 -4.61
N SER A 130 8.04 -15.00 -4.87
CA SER A 130 7.00 -14.79 -3.86
C SER A 130 5.98 -15.91 -3.91
N VAL A 131 5.44 -16.25 -2.75
CA VAL A 131 4.26 -17.10 -2.64
C VAL A 131 3.08 -16.18 -2.41
N HIS A 132 2.08 -16.25 -3.29
CA HIS A 132 0.88 -15.44 -3.12
C HIS A 132 0.17 -15.83 -1.81
N ALA A 133 -0.16 -14.83 -0.99
CA ALA A 133 -0.68 -15.05 0.36
C ALA A 133 -1.95 -15.91 0.39
N GLN A 134 -2.84 -15.77 -0.60
CA GLN A 134 -4.05 -16.60 -0.68
C GLN A 134 -3.73 -18.05 -1.04
N THR A 135 -2.73 -18.29 -1.88
CA THR A 135 -2.29 -19.64 -2.25
C THR A 135 -1.65 -20.34 -1.05
N LEU A 136 -0.78 -19.63 -0.33
CA LEU A 136 -0.20 -20.15 0.93
C LEU A 136 -1.28 -20.46 1.96
N LYS A 137 -2.24 -19.54 2.15
CA LYS A 137 -3.37 -19.75 3.07
C LYS A 137 -4.22 -20.96 2.68
N ALA A 138 -4.53 -21.14 1.39
CA ALA A 138 -5.30 -22.28 0.91
C ALA A 138 -4.56 -23.60 1.18
N PHE A 139 -3.27 -23.65 0.85
CA PHE A 139 -2.41 -24.80 1.14
C PHE A 139 -2.38 -25.14 2.63
N LEU A 140 -2.09 -24.17 3.50
CA LEU A 140 -2.03 -24.41 4.95
C LEU A 140 -3.38 -24.89 5.51
N LYS A 141 -4.50 -24.34 5.03
CA LYS A 141 -5.85 -24.78 5.43
C LYS A 141 -6.12 -26.22 5.03
N GLU A 142 -5.78 -26.61 3.81
CA GLU A 142 -5.94 -27.97 3.30
C GLU A 142 -5.13 -28.96 4.15
N GLN A 143 -3.86 -28.66 4.40
CA GLN A 143 -2.96 -29.52 5.16
C GLN A 143 -3.41 -29.72 6.61
N LEU A 144 -3.90 -28.65 7.25
CA LEU A 144 -4.52 -28.73 8.57
C LEU A 144 -5.80 -29.58 8.56
N SER A 145 -6.63 -29.48 7.51
CA SER A 145 -7.85 -30.30 7.39
C SER A 145 -7.57 -31.79 7.22
N MET A 146 -6.41 -32.14 6.64
CA MET A 146 -5.93 -33.51 6.50
C MET A 146 -5.24 -34.05 7.76
N GLY A 147 -5.11 -33.24 8.82
CA GLY A 147 -4.41 -33.63 10.04
C GLY A 147 -2.89 -33.75 9.90
N THR A 148 -2.31 -33.13 8.86
CA THR A 148 -0.86 -33.17 8.64
C THR A 148 -0.15 -32.22 9.61
N ASN A 149 0.95 -32.67 10.21
CA ASN A 149 1.76 -31.83 11.09
C ASN A 149 2.63 -30.88 10.24
N ILE A 150 2.18 -29.65 10.07
CA ILE A 150 2.90 -28.58 9.35
C ILE A 150 3.50 -27.57 10.33
N PRO A 151 4.75 -27.12 10.11
CA PRO A 151 5.38 -26.11 10.94
C PRO A 151 4.76 -24.72 10.69
N LEU A 152 3.63 -24.42 11.32
CA LEU A 152 2.91 -23.17 11.11
C LEU A 152 3.74 -21.92 11.44
N ASP A 153 4.62 -22.00 12.44
CA ASP A 153 5.50 -20.89 12.83
C ASP A 153 6.46 -20.48 11.70
N LEU A 154 6.92 -21.43 10.86
CA LEU A 154 7.78 -21.14 9.70
C LEU A 154 7.07 -20.23 8.70
N PHE A 155 5.75 -20.37 8.59
CA PHE A 155 4.91 -19.60 7.69
C PHE A 155 4.27 -18.38 8.38
N GLY A 156 4.65 -18.09 9.65
CA GLY A 156 4.00 -17.05 10.45
C GLY A 156 2.49 -17.27 10.61
N ALA A 157 2.04 -18.51 10.48
CA ALA A 157 0.63 -18.86 10.43
C ALA A 157 0.14 -19.33 11.81
N ARG A 158 -1.11 -19.03 12.12
CA ARG A 158 -1.81 -19.60 13.28
C ARG A 158 -3.27 -19.82 12.92
N PRO A 159 -3.88 -20.94 13.34
CA PRO A 159 -5.30 -21.15 13.13
C PRO A 159 -6.06 -20.17 14.03
N VAL A 160 -7.04 -19.47 13.45
CA VAL A 160 -7.90 -18.52 14.16
C VAL A 160 -9.36 -18.80 13.84
N TRP A 161 -10.23 -18.60 14.82
CA TRP A 161 -11.66 -18.54 14.61
C TRP A 161 -12.04 -17.08 14.43
N THR A 162 -12.80 -16.77 13.39
CA THR A 162 -13.28 -15.41 13.11
C THR A 162 -14.78 -15.38 13.11
N ALA A 163 -15.37 -14.45 13.85
CA ALA A 163 -16.78 -14.11 13.73
C ALA A 163 -16.98 -13.19 12.53
N LYS A 164 -18.10 -13.36 11.82
CA LYS A 164 -18.52 -12.45 10.75
C LYS A 164 -20.02 -12.24 10.85
N LEU A 165 -20.44 -10.98 10.90
CA LEU A 165 -21.83 -10.60 10.68
C LEU A 165 -22.05 -10.40 9.17
N SER A 166 -23.19 -10.85 8.67
CA SER A 166 -23.56 -10.66 7.26
C SER A 166 -25.05 -10.42 7.19
N ASN A 167 -25.45 -9.36 6.51
CA ASN A 167 -26.86 -9.13 6.22
C ASN A 167 -27.31 -10.14 5.16
N LYS A 168 -28.53 -10.65 5.31
CA LYS A 168 -29.21 -11.39 4.24
C LYS A 168 -29.72 -10.44 3.18
#